data_AF-A0A969ZCQ7-F1
#
_entry.id   AF-A0A969ZCQ7-F1
#
_cell.length_a   1.000
_cell.length_b   1.000
_cell.length_c   1.000
_cell.angle_alpha   90.00
_cell.angle_beta   90.00
_cell.angle_gamma   90.00
#
_symmetry.space_group_name_H-M   'P 1'
#
loop_
_entity.id
_entity.type
_entity.pdbx_description
1 polymer ?
#
loop_
_entity_poly.entity_id
_entity_poly.type
_entity_poly.pdbx_seq_one_letter_code
_entity_poly.pdbx_strand_id
1 'polypeptide(L)' 'MSNQLPDHPVIRNLQATGYPDGIYPEIPHCPICDEECDTVYTNLYGEIVGCDECIGTANAWEVLCDE' A
#
# COMPACT_ATOMS: atom_id res chain seq x y z
N MET A 1 -14.10 28.48 -25.46
CA MET A 1 -14.23 27.21 -26.20
C MET A 1 -13.74 26.12 -25.28
N SER A 2 -14.66 25.47 -24.58
CA SER A 2 -14.34 24.38 -23.65
C SER A 2 -13.99 23.17 -24.50
N ASN A 3 -12.71 22.86 -24.61
CA ASN A 3 -12.22 21.72 -25.38
C ASN A 3 -12.59 20.44 -24.63
N GLN A 4 -13.86 20.05 -24.67
CA GLN A 4 -14.39 18.80 -24.13
C GLN A 4 -13.98 17.66 -25.07
N LEU A 5 -12.67 17.42 -25.17
CA LEU A 5 -12.21 16.10 -25.54
C LEU A 5 -12.77 15.15 -24.47
N PRO A 6 -13.59 14.15 -24.81
CA PRO A 6 -14.02 13.18 -23.82
C PRO A 6 -12.74 12.57 -23.25
N ASP A 7 -12.55 12.70 -21.94
CA ASP A 7 -11.40 12.12 -21.25
C ASP A 7 -11.31 10.66 -21.68
N HIS A 8 -10.29 10.36 -22.48
CA HIS A 8 -10.04 9.00 -22.92
C HIS A 8 -9.99 8.16 -21.63
N PRO A 9 -10.68 7.02 -21.53
CA PRO A 9 -10.86 6.29 -20.27
C PRO A 9 -9.54 6.07 -19.50
N VAL A 10 -8.43 5.92 -20.26
CA VAL A 10 -7.05 5.85 -19.76
C VAL A 10 -6.62 7.08 -18.94
N ILE A 11 -6.96 8.31 -19.34
CA ILE A 11 -6.61 9.54 -18.60
C ILE A 11 -7.36 9.59 -17.26
N ARG A 12 -8.64 9.23 -17.27
CA ARG A 12 -9.45 9.17 -16.04
C ARG A 12 -8.92 8.12 -15.08
N ASN A 13 -8.49 6.97 -15.59
CA ASN A 13 -7.94 5.91 -14.76
C ASN A 13 -6.55 6.30 -14.22
N LEU A 14 -5.68 6.90 -15.04
CA LEU A 14 -4.40 7.49 -14.60
C LEU A 14 -4.59 8.52 -13.48
N GLN A 15 -5.58 9.40 -13.57
CA GLN A 15 -5.85 10.40 -12.53
C GLN A 15 -6.36 9.78 -11.23
N ALA A 16 -7.07 8.66 -11.30
CA ALA A 16 -7.64 7.99 -10.13
C ALA A 16 -6.65 7.04 -9.44
N THR A 17 -5.84 6.31 -10.20
CA THR A 17 -4.95 5.26 -9.68
C THR A 17 -3.47 5.60 -9.78
N GLY A 18 -3.07 6.60 -10.57
CA GLY A 18 -1.67 6.90 -10.90
C GLY A 18 -1.09 6.04 -12.04
N TYR A 19 -1.85 5.07 -12.57
CA TYR A 19 -1.37 4.09 -13.55
C TYR A 19 -2.28 3.98 -14.78
N PRO A 20 -1.72 3.75 -15.99
CA PRO A 20 -2.52 3.53 -17.19
C PRO A 20 -3.24 2.17 -17.15
N ASP A 21 -4.42 2.09 -17.78
CA ASP A 21 -5.23 0.86 -17.86
C ASP A 21 -4.41 -0.38 -18.19
N GLY A 22 -4.55 -1.43 -17.39
CA GLY A 22 -3.92 -2.73 -17.61
C GLY A 22 -2.49 -2.85 -17.07
N ILE A 23 -1.90 -1.77 -16.56
CA ILE A 23 -0.66 -1.80 -15.79
C ILE A 23 -1.06 -1.62 -14.33
N TYR A 24 -1.36 -2.74 -13.67
CA TYR A 24 -1.33 -2.76 -12.21
C TYR A 24 0.15 -2.73 -11.81
N PRO A 25 0.55 -2.00 -10.74
CA PRO A 25 1.90 -2.15 -10.20
C PRO A 25 2.14 -3.65 -10.00
N GLU A 26 3.19 -4.18 -10.63
CA GLU A 26 3.51 -5.62 -10.59
C GLU A 26 3.79 -6.10 -9.16
N ILE A 27 4.02 -5.16 -8.24
CA ILE A 27 4.48 -5.40 -6.90
C ILE A 27 3.54 -4.69 -5.91
N PRO A 28 2.96 -5.41 -4.93
CA PRO A 28 2.18 -4.79 -3.87
C PRO A 28 3.06 -3.89 -3.00
N HIS A 29 2.56 -2.71 -2.64
CA HIS A 29 3.23 -1.77 -1.72
C HIS A 29 2.57 -1.82 -0.34
N CYS A 30 3.37 -1.69 0.71
CA CYS A 30 2.86 -1.65 2.07
C CYS A 30 2.16 -0.31 2.36
N PRO A 31 0.92 -0.29 2.88
CA PRO A 31 0.25 0.97 3.23
C PRO A 31 0.82 1.67 4.48
N ILE A 32 1.78 1.05 5.19
CA ILE A 32 2.43 1.62 6.38
C ILE A 32 3.74 2.34 6.00
N CYS A 33 4.61 1.70 5.22
CA CYS A 33 5.93 2.23 4.88
C CYS A 33 6.11 2.58 3.39
N ASP A 34 5.11 2.31 2.54
CA ASP A 34 5.14 2.52 1.08
C ASP A 34 6.19 1.69 0.31
N GLU A 35 6.94 0.84 1.01
CA GLU A 35 7.94 -0.06 0.41
C GLU A 35 7.27 -1.22 -0.34
N GLU A 36 7.96 -1.67 -1.38
CA GLU A 36 7.61 -2.86 -2.15
C GLU A 36 7.67 -4.10 -1.25
N CYS A 37 6.55 -4.75 -1.01
CA CYS A 37 6.47 -5.91 -0.11
C CYS A 37 5.52 -6.99 -0.63
N ASP A 38 5.92 -8.25 -0.54
CA ASP A 38 5.10 -9.37 -1.00
C ASP A 38 4.11 -9.84 0.09
N THR A 39 4.45 -9.62 1.37
CA THR A 39 3.67 -10.11 2.52
C THR A 39 3.28 -8.98 3.46
N VAL A 40 1.97 -8.85 3.74
CA VAL A 40 1.41 -7.91 4.71
C VAL A 40 0.77 -8.67 5.86
N TYR A 41 1.14 -8.32 7.09
CA TYR A 41 0.58 -8.89 8.31
C TYR A 41 -0.63 -8.07 8.78
N THR A 42 -1.70 -8.78 9.11
CA THR A 42 -2.95 -8.19 9.62
C THR A 42 -3.22 -8.65 11.06
N ASN A 43 -3.89 -7.80 11.84
CA ASN A 43 -4.30 -8.14 13.20
C ASN A 43 -5.60 -8.96 13.20
N LEU A 44 -6.04 -9.40 14.38
CA LEU A 44 -7.28 -10.16 14.55
C LEU A 44 -8.56 -9.38 14.18
N TYR A 45 -8.47 -8.05 14.07
CA TYR A 45 -9.55 -7.16 13.67
C TYR A 45 -9.54 -6.86 12.16
N GLY A 46 -8.58 -7.42 11.41
CA GLY A 46 -8.42 -7.20 9.97
C GLY A 46 -7.72 -5.88 9.62
N GLU A 47 -7.14 -5.18 10.60
CA GLU A 47 -6.33 -3.98 10.36
C GLU A 47 -4.91 -4.38 9.96
N ILE A 48 -4.33 -3.60 9.07
CA ILE A 48 -2.97 -3.82 8.57
C ILE A 48 -1.98 -3.36 9.64
N VAL A 49 -1.15 -4.29 10.12
CA VAL A 49 -0.10 -4.01 11.10
C VAL A 49 1.17 -3.50 10.39
N GLY A 50 1.45 -4.04 9.20
CA GLY A 50 2.65 -3.72 8.43
C GLY A 50 3.14 -4.90 7.58
N CYS A 51 4.14 -4.66 6.73
CA CYS A 51 4.84 -5.68 5.96
C CYS A 51 6.06 -6.26 6.67
N ASP A 52 6.70 -7.24 6.05
CA ASP A 52 7.95 -7.87 6.47
C ASP A 52 9.14 -6.91 6.58
N GLU A 53 9.17 -5.82 5.80
CA GLU A 53 10.23 -4.81 5.89
C GLU A 53 10.05 -3.84 7.08
N CYS A 54 8.80 -3.51 7.44
CA CYS A 54 8.53 -2.56 8.53
C CYS A 54 8.27 -3.23 9.89
N ILE A 55 7.91 -4.52 9.91
CA ILE A 55 7.67 -5.27 11.15
C ILE A 55 8.92 -6.06 11.54
N GLY A 56 9.47 -5.73 12.71
CA GLY A 56 10.49 -6.55 13.36
C GLY A 56 9.89 -7.55 14.34
N THR A 57 10.64 -8.61 14.64
CA THR A 57 10.33 -9.50 15.76
C THR A 57 11.01 -8.98 17.02
N ALA A 58 10.24 -8.84 18.10
CA ALA A 58 10.74 -8.41 19.41
C ALA A 58 10.38 -9.45 20.47
N ASN A 59 11.22 -9.60 21.48
CA ASN A 59 10.94 -10.49 22.59
C ASN A 59 9.91 -9.86 23.54
N ALA A 60 8.84 -10.59 23.86
CA ALA A 60 7.78 -10.08 24.72
C ALA A 60 8.26 -9.68 26.14
N TRP A 61 9.31 -10.33 26.65
CA TRP A 61 9.89 -9.97 27.95
C TRP A 61 10.71 -8.69 27.90
N GLU A 62 11.30 -8.35 26.75
CA GLU A 62 12.08 -7.11 26.59
C GLU A 62 11.16 -5.89 26.44
N VAL A 63 10.05 -6.04 25.71
CA VAL A 63 9.09 -4.94 25.46
C VAL A 63 8.26 -4.57 26.69
N LEU A 64 8.02 -5.51 27.61
CA LEU A 64 7.22 -5.27 28.82
C LEU A 64 8.05 -4.80 30.02
N CYS A 65 9.38 -4.77 29.91
CA CYS A 65 10.29 -4.39 30.99
C CYS A 65 10.86 -2.96 30.83
N ASP A 66 10.18 -2.06 30.10
CA ASP A 66 10.41 -0.62 30.27
C ASP A 66 9.78 -0.18 31.61
N GLU A 67 10.64 0.23 32.55
CA GLU A 67 10.38 0.51 33.98
C GLU A 67 9.28 1.54 34.28
#